data_AF-A0A2V5I0U9-F1
#
_entry.id   AF-A0A2V5I0U9-F1
#
_cell.length_a   1.000
_cell.length_b   1.000
_cell.length_c   1.000
_cell.angle_alpha   90.00
_cell.angle_beta   90.00
_cell.angle_gamma   90.00
#
_symmetry.space_group_name_H-M   'P 1'
#
loop_
_entity.id
_entity.type
_entity.pdbx_description
1 polymer ?
#
loop_
_entity_poly.entity_id
_entity_poly.type
_entity_poly.pdbx_seq_one_letter_code
_entity_poly.pdbx_strand_id
1 'polypeptide(L)'
;MYPALIEVDLVVVPAADRKYGRLEIEAVAGVPQRAQPADLLSPKLRKIWANLIKSLSGQTPFLKPDDPRVQRRAILAEQEEEPDDVLHNTKALITLAEELGATETVFSALDDAFEDLGYDLGEAVAEDPVQWLCISMTLRDSWIFKDAACHVVGKWHNLEPEVQLSLPEAARRVCQSYSAKLVQRCKDVEDFFMTVEFEPLENPGSSDLLGLSPHMWVALTRFREWVYVNLSLANGFRGEDGGYNFYRYMYNEDDEYDEDWVPYLMDDDCPQEDIDEIHGYLHRLREFCQEEVEPLLKSNVSHSTGRYLTCTKIKDEDIPWDDDDDDDE
;
A
#
# COMPACT_ATOMS: atom_id res chain seq x y z
N MET A 1 2.16 48.66 6.97
CA MET A 1 2.84 47.91 8.03
C MET A 1 3.24 46.59 7.39
N TYR A 2 4.53 46.35 7.18
CA TYR A 2 5.00 45.14 6.50
C TYR A 2 4.73 43.91 7.38
N PRO A 3 4.28 42.77 6.83
CA PRO A 3 4.20 41.53 7.60
C PRO A 3 5.62 41.08 7.92
N ALA A 4 5.91 40.89 9.21
CA ALA A 4 7.16 40.31 9.66
C ALA A 4 7.05 38.79 9.50
N LEU A 5 7.89 38.20 8.63
CA LEU A 5 8.14 36.76 8.62
C LEU A 5 8.68 36.35 10.00
N ILE A 6 8.10 35.30 10.56
CA ILE A 6 8.57 34.66 11.80
C ILE A 6 9.01 33.26 11.39
N GLU A 7 10.31 33.04 11.31
CA GLU A 7 10.89 31.69 11.25
C GLU A 7 10.62 30.98 12.58
N VAL A 8 10.16 29.74 12.51
CA VAL A 8 9.87 28.88 13.66
C VAL A 8 10.56 27.55 13.43
N ASP A 9 11.63 27.29 14.17
CA ASP A 9 12.25 25.96 14.25
C ASP A 9 11.52 25.15 15.35
N LEU A 10 10.94 24.01 14.96
CA LEU A 10 10.25 23.09 15.86
C LEU A 10 11.21 21.94 16.20
N VAL A 11 11.73 21.90 17.43
CA VAL A 11 12.61 20.81 17.89
C VAL A 11 11.90 19.99 18.96
N VAL A 12 11.78 18.68 18.71
CA VAL A 12 11.33 17.70 19.71
C VAL A 12 12.54 17.27 20.53
N VAL A 13 12.68 17.80 21.75
CA VAL A 13 13.80 17.42 22.63
C VAL A 13 13.36 16.25 23.53
N PRO A 14 14.11 15.12 23.56
CA PRO A 14 13.92 14.08 24.56
C PRO A 14 14.32 14.63 25.92
N ALA A 15 13.36 14.92 26.78
CA ALA A 15 13.66 15.34 28.14
C ALA A 15 14.11 14.12 28.96
N ALA A 16 15.43 14.02 29.18
CA ALA A 16 15.99 13.12 30.18
C ALA A 16 15.21 13.28 31.49
N ASP A 17 14.54 12.21 31.91
CA ASP A 17 13.80 12.07 33.17
C ASP A 17 12.35 12.60 33.27
N ARG A 18 11.61 12.80 32.17
CA ARG A 18 10.14 13.04 32.25
C ARG A 18 9.31 12.18 31.30
N LYS A 19 8.13 11.75 31.78
CA LYS A 19 7.10 10.95 31.08
C LYS A 19 6.43 11.64 29.86
N TYR A 20 6.91 12.82 29.47
CA TYR A 20 6.26 13.68 28.47
C TYR A 20 7.31 14.42 27.63
N GLY A 21 7.20 14.37 26.30
CA GLY A 21 7.95 15.23 25.38
C GLY A 21 7.62 16.71 25.56
N ARG A 22 8.60 17.59 25.35
CA ARG A 22 8.46 19.05 25.48
C ARG A 22 8.82 19.71 24.16
N LEU A 23 7.89 20.51 23.63
CA LEU A 23 8.13 21.42 22.50
C LEU A 23 8.91 22.64 23.02
N GLU A 24 10.15 22.83 22.58
CA GLU A 24 10.96 24.02 22.87
C GLU A 24 11.41 24.68 21.55
N ILE A 25 11.37 26.01 21.50
CA ILE A 25 12.05 26.82 20.48
C ILE A 25 13.34 27.33 21.12
N GLU A 26 14.49 27.08 20.52
CA GLU A 26 15.75 27.72 20.95
C GLU A 26 15.68 29.22 20.64
N ALA A 27 15.69 30.04 21.69
CA ALA A 27 15.72 31.48 21.54
C ALA A 27 17.11 31.95 21.11
N VAL A 28 17.21 32.61 19.95
CA VAL A 28 18.36 33.46 19.61
C VAL A 28 18.53 34.51 20.72
N ALA A 29 19.73 34.55 21.30
CA ALA A 29 20.02 35.34 22.50
C ALA A 29 19.64 36.83 22.33
N GLY A 30 18.72 37.32 23.17
CA GLY A 30 18.40 38.74 23.31
C GLY A 30 16.94 39.16 23.05
N VAL A 31 16.06 38.25 22.64
CA VAL A 31 14.63 38.54 22.43
C VAL A 31 13.81 38.13 23.67
N PRO A 32 12.92 38.99 24.21
CA PRO A 32 12.06 38.60 25.33
C PRO A 32 11.19 37.39 24.96
N GLN A 33 11.05 36.44 25.90
CA GLN A 33 10.25 35.21 25.75
C GLN A 33 8.92 35.49 25.02
N ARG A 34 8.85 35.12 23.74
CA ARG A 34 7.57 35.11 23.01
C ARG A 34 6.77 33.88 23.44
N ALA A 35 5.45 34.02 23.35
CA ALA A 35 4.48 32.97 23.65
C ALA A 35 4.88 31.65 22.98
N GLN A 36 4.69 30.52 23.67
CA GLN A 36 5.02 29.21 23.11
C GLN A 36 4.16 29.00 21.85
N PRO A 37 4.62 28.26 20.83
CA PRO A 37 3.82 28.01 19.62
C PRO A 37 2.46 27.37 19.97
N ALA A 38 2.41 26.55 21.02
CA ALA A 38 1.16 26.03 21.59
C ALA A 38 0.20 27.11 22.12
N ASP A 39 0.70 28.25 22.61
CA ASP A 39 -0.11 29.37 23.09
C ASP A 39 -0.70 30.20 21.93
N LEU A 40 -0.21 30.03 20.69
CA LEU A 40 -0.75 30.65 19.47
C LEU A 40 -1.85 29.79 18.82
N LEU A 41 -1.94 28.52 19.20
CA LEU A 41 -2.92 27.58 18.71
C LEU A 41 -4.22 27.67 19.49
N SER A 42 -5.35 27.61 18.79
CA SER A 42 -6.68 27.51 19.41
C SER A 42 -6.74 26.26 20.34
N PRO A 43 -7.59 26.24 21.38
CA PRO A 43 -7.74 25.06 22.25
C PRO A 43 -8.06 23.77 21.48
N LYS A 44 -8.78 23.89 20.35
CA LYS A 44 -9.11 22.78 19.45
C LYS A 44 -7.86 22.27 18.71
N LEU A 45 -7.06 23.18 18.15
CA LEU A 45 -5.77 22.87 17.50
C LEU A 45 -4.82 22.14 18.44
N ARG A 46 -4.68 22.65 19.67
CA ARG A 46 -3.83 22.05 20.71
C ARG A 46 -4.24 20.61 20.98
N LYS A 47 -5.55 20.34 21.08
CA LYS A 47 -6.09 19.00 21.30
C LYS A 47 -5.82 18.07 20.11
N ILE A 48 -6.01 18.54 18.88
CA ILE A 48 -5.77 17.74 17.66
C ILE A 48 -4.29 17.40 17.52
N TRP A 49 -3.39 18.39 17.65
CA TRP A 49 -1.94 18.16 17.67
C TRP A 49 -1.53 17.23 18.81
N ALA A 50 -2.18 17.37 19.97
CA ALA A 50 -1.88 16.52 21.11
C ALA A 50 -2.29 15.06 20.88
N ASN A 51 -3.44 14.85 20.25
CA ASN A 51 -3.92 13.54 19.86
C ASN A 51 -3.05 12.94 18.78
N LEU A 52 -2.62 13.72 17.77
CA LEU A 52 -1.64 13.26 16.79
C LEU A 52 -0.38 12.76 17.52
N ILE A 53 0.31 13.61 18.29
CA ILE A 53 1.54 13.19 18.98
C ILE A 53 1.31 11.98 19.91
N LYS A 54 0.13 11.88 20.54
CA LYS A 54 -0.24 10.75 21.39
C LYS A 54 -0.43 9.45 20.58
N SER A 55 -1.11 9.53 19.44
CA SER A 55 -1.27 8.44 18.47
C SER A 55 0.10 8.01 17.92
N LEU A 56 0.96 8.98 17.59
CA LEU A 56 2.29 8.78 16.99
C LEU A 56 3.34 8.22 17.96
N SER A 57 3.33 8.62 19.23
CA SER A 57 4.44 8.32 20.17
C SER A 57 4.03 7.52 21.41
N GLY A 58 2.73 7.25 21.58
CA GLY A 58 2.16 6.74 22.83
C GLY A 58 2.27 7.71 24.02
N GLN A 59 2.83 8.91 23.82
CA GLN A 59 3.02 9.91 24.87
C GLN A 59 1.96 11.00 24.80
N THR A 60 1.38 11.35 25.94
CA THR A 60 0.38 12.42 26.01
C THR A 60 1.10 13.77 26.10
N PRO A 61 1.07 14.65 25.09
CA PRO A 61 1.79 15.90 25.19
C PRO A 61 1.13 16.83 26.20
N PHE A 62 1.95 17.58 26.92
CA PHE A 62 1.49 18.48 27.97
C PHE A 62 0.90 19.76 27.35
N LEU A 63 -0.43 19.84 27.28
CA LEU A 63 -1.13 21.07 26.94
C LEU A 63 -1.29 21.93 28.19
N LYS A 64 -0.73 23.14 28.16
CA LYS A 64 -0.94 24.14 29.22
C LYS A 64 -2.44 24.52 29.23
N PRO A 65 -3.14 24.43 30.37
CA PRO A 65 -4.58 24.68 30.39
C PRO A 65 -4.89 26.18 30.23
N ASP A 66 -5.77 26.51 29.29
CA ASP A 66 -6.44 27.80 29.23
C ASP A 66 -7.53 27.84 30.30
N ASP A 67 -7.25 28.57 31.39
CA ASP A 67 -8.15 28.90 32.51
C ASP A 67 -8.96 27.72 33.12
N PRO A 68 -8.72 27.33 34.39
CA PRO A 68 -9.42 26.20 35.05
C PRO A 68 -10.95 26.34 35.15
N ARG A 69 -11.53 27.47 34.76
CA ARG A 69 -12.98 27.70 34.69
C ARG A 69 -13.63 27.19 33.39
N VAL A 70 -12.88 27.07 32.29
CA VAL A 70 -13.40 26.63 30.98
C VAL A 70 -13.65 25.11 30.97
N GLN A 71 -12.81 24.34 31.67
CA GLN A 71 -12.95 22.89 31.84
C GLN A 71 -14.34 22.46 32.32
N ARG A 72 -14.96 23.19 33.26
CA ARG A 72 -16.28 22.79 33.81
C ARG A 72 -17.42 22.88 32.80
N ARG A 73 -17.29 23.68 31.73
CA ARG A 73 -18.29 23.75 30.65
C ARG A 73 -17.99 22.79 29.51
N ALA A 74 -16.71 22.55 29.20
CA ALA A 74 -16.30 21.65 28.12
C ALA A 74 -16.53 20.16 28.45
N ILE A 75 -16.44 19.75 29.73
CA ILE A 75 -16.61 18.35 30.16
C ILE A 75 -18.04 17.82 29.96
N LEU A 76 -19.03 18.70 29.71
CA LEU A 76 -20.44 18.31 29.52
C LEU A 76 -20.89 18.27 28.05
N ALA A 77 -20.08 18.76 27.11
CA ALA A 77 -20.39 18.65 25.69
C ALA A 77 -19.78 17.34 25.17
N GLU A 78 -20.62 16.30 25.13
CA GLU A 78 -20.51 15.10 24.27
C GLU A 78 -19.07 14.63 23.99
N GLN A 79 -18.51 13.82 24.90
CA GLN A 79 -17.37 12.97 24.58
C GLN A 79 -17.82 11.85 23.63
N GLU A 80 -17.99 12.16 22.35
CA GLU A 80 -17.61 11.20 21.33
C GLU A 80 -16.08 11.19 21.33
N GLU A 81 -15.46 10.06 21.70
CA GLU A 81 -14.01 9.88 21.57
C GLU A 81 -13.67 10.00 20.07
N GLU A 82 -13.13 11.16 19.67
CA GLU A 82 -12.57 11.36 18.33
C GLU A 82 -11.49 10.28 18.10
N PRO A 83 -11.51 9.59 16.95
CA PRO A 83 -10.60 8.48 16.68
C PRO A 83 -9.15 8.95 16.74
N ASP A 84 -8.33 8.24 17.51
CA ASP A 84 -6.92 8.55 17.79
C ASP A 84 -5.99 7.88 16.75
N ASP A 85 -6.38 7.94 15.47
CA ASP A 85 -5.62 7.36 14.35
C ASP A 85 -4.87 8.43 13.54
N VAL A 86 -3.78 8.03 12.87
CA VAL A 86 -2.88 8.95 12.14
C VAL A 86 -3.63 9.66 11.01
N LEU A 87 -4.51 8.95 10.32
CA LEU A 87 -5.28 9.45 9.19
C LEU A 87 -6.24 10.58 9.60
N HIS A 88 -7.03 10.37 10.65
CA HIS A 88 -8.00 11.33 11.18
C HIS A 88 -7.29 12.58 11.66
N ASN A 89 -6.23 12.42 12.44
CA ASN A 89 -5.45 13.52 12.97
C ASN A 89 -4.80 14.33 11.83
N THR A 90 -4.27 13.67 10.80
CA THR A 90 -3.70 14.34 9.60
C THR A 90 -4.76 15.18 8.88
N LYS A 91 -5.94 14.62 8.58
CA LYS A 91 -7.03 15.38 7.93
C LYS A 91 -7.47 16.57 8.75
N ALA A 92 -7.58 16.40 10.07
CA ALA A 92 -7.97 17.46 10.98
C ALA A 92 -6.94 18.60 10.99
N LEU A 93 -5.65 18.28 10.93
CA LEU A 93 -4.58 19.27 10.84
C LEU A 93 -4.57 20.01 9.50
N ILE A 94 -4.74 19.30 8.38
CA ILE A 94 -4.83 19.90 7.04
C ILE A 94 -5.98 20.90 6.99
N THR A 95 -7.19 20.47 7.35
CA THR A 95 -8.40 21.31 7.35
C THR A 95 -8.18 22.59 8.15
N LEU A 96 -7.54 22.46 9.30
CA LEU A 96 -7.33 23.56 10.23
C LEU A 96 -6.20 24.50 9.78
N ALA A 97 -5.18 23.96 9.11
CA ALA A 97 -4.14 24.75 8.46
C ALA A 97 -4.73 25.61 7.33
N GLU A 98 -5.64 25.05 6.53
CA GLU A 98 -6.37 25.77 5.49
C GLU A 98 -7.25 26.88 6.09
N GLU A 99 -8.03 26.58 7.13
CA GLU A 99 -8.88 27.57 7.82
C GLU A 99 -8.10 28.75 8.40
N LEU A 100 -6.85 28.52 8.81
CA LEU A 100 -5.98 29.53 9.42
C LEU A 100 -5.00 30.19 8.44
N GLY A 101 -4.94 29.70 7.20
CA GLY A 101 -3.95 30.14 6.21
C GLY A 101 -2.50 29.84 6.60
N ALA A 102 -2.28 28.72 7.30
CA ALA A 102 -0.99 28.28 7.84
C ALA A 102 -0.51 26.95 7.22
N THR A 103 -0.90 26.67 5.98
CA THR A 103 -0.62 25.40 5.28
C THR A 103 0.86 25.10 5.18
N GLU A 104 1.69 26.07 4.78
CA GLU A 104 3.14 25.89 4.63
C GLU A 104 3.81 25.37 5.91
N THR A 105 3.51 26.01 7.06
CA THR A 105 4.06 25.62 8.36
C THR A 105 3.54 24.26 8.82
N VAL A 106 2.25 23.99 8.63
CA VAL A 106 1.66 22.72 9.08
C VAL A 106 2.09 21.56 8.19
N PHE A 107 2.19 21.76 6.88
CA PHE A 107 2.59 20.71 5.94
C PHE A 107 4.05 20.34 6.15
N SER A 108 4.96 21.32 6.30
CA SER A 108 6.35 21.04 6.66
C SER A 108 6.48 20.25 7.97
N ALA A 109 5.68 20.57 8.99
CA ALA A 109 5.69 19.81 10.24
C ALA A 109 5.06 18.41 10.13
N LEU A 110 4.15 18.20 9.16
CA LEU A 110 3.62 16.88 8.84
C LEU A 110 4.67 16.03 8.12
N ASP A 111 5.42 16.62 7.18
CA ASP A 111 6.50 15.93 6.47
C ASP A 111 7.55 15.41 7.46
N ASP A 112 8.00 16.26 8.39
CA ASP A 112 8.93 15.85 9.47
C ASP A 112 8.34 14.69 10.31
N ALA A 113 7.06 14.76 10.65
CA ALA A 113 6.38 13.71 11.44
C ALA A 113 6.20 12.41 10.65
N PHE A 114 6.03 12.48 9.33
CA PHE A 114 5.91 11.33 8.45
C PHE A 114 7.25 10.61 8.26
N GLU A 115 8.35 11.37 8.17
CA GLU A 115 9.70 10.79 8.18
C GLU A 115 9.95 9.98 9.45
N ASP A 116 9.56 10.52 10.61
CA ASP A 116 9.69 9.84 11.91
C ASP A 116 8.84 8.56 12.01
N LEU A 117 7.65 8.54 11.38
CA LEU A 117 6.79 7.36 11.36
C LEU A 117 7.33 6.22 10.49
N GLY A 118 7.90 6.55 9.33
CA GLY A 118 8.45 5.59 8.38
C GLY A 118 7.53 4.39 8.10
N TYR A 119 7.86 3.23 8.70
CA TYR A 119 7.11 1.99 8.51
C TYR A 119 5.64 2.07 8.99
N ASP A 120 5.38 2.73 10.12
CA ASP A 120 4.04 2.83 10.71
C ASP A 120 3.11 3.68 9.81
N LEU A 121 3.68 4.66 9.10
CA LEU A 121 2.95 5.41 8.07
C LEU A 121 2.58 4.51 6.89
N GLY A 122 3.50 3.63 6.46
CA GLY A 122 3.21 2.64 5.41
C GLY A 122 2.06 1.70 5.76
N GLU A 123 2.02 1.23 7.01
CA GLU A 123 0.88 0.44 7.52
C GLU A 123 -0.43 1.26 7.48
N ALA A 124 -0.41 2.50 7.96
CA ALA A 124 -1.58 3.39 7.90
C ALA A 124 -2.04 3.67 6.46
N VAL A 125 -1.11 3.80 5.50
CA VAL A 125 -1.40 3.94 4.08
C VAL A 125 -2.07 2.68 3.53
N ALA A 126 -1.56 1.51 3.89
CA ALA A 126 -2.11 0.23 3.45
C ALA A 126 -3.55 -0.04 3.98
N GLU A 127 -3.86 0.47 5.18
CA GLU A 127 -5.19 0.39 5.81
C GLU A 127 -6.26 1.19 5.03
N ASP A 128 -5.99 2.46 4.71
CA ASP A 128 -6.91 3.33 3.94
C ASP A 128 -6.22 4.09 2.79
N PRO A 129 -5.84 3.37 1.72
CA PRO A 129 -5.03 3.94 0.65
C PRO A 129 -5.78 4.99 -0.18
N VAL A 130 -7.12 4.93 -0.22
CA VAL A 130 -7.93 5.92 -0.95
C VAL A 130 -7.83 7.28 -0.26
N GLN A 131 -7.96 7.32 1.07
CA GLN A 131 -7.89 8.57 1.81
C GLN A 131 -6.47 9.12 1.83
N TRP A 132 -5.45 8.26 1.96
CA TRP A 132 -4.05 8.68 1.89
C TRP A 132 -3.65 9.18 0.50
N LEU A 133 -4.21 8.61 -0.58
CA LEU A 133 -4.03 9.13 -1.94
C LEU A 133 -4.66 10.53 -2.10
N CYS A 134 -5.78 10.81 -1.46
CA CYS A 134 -6.36 12.15 -1.44
C CYS A 134 -5.51 13.12 -0.61
N ILE A 135 -4.98 12.68 0.53
CA ILE A 135 -4.10 13.49 1.38
C ILE A 135 -2.81 13.85 0.65
N SER A 136 -2.17 12.89 -0.02
CA SER A 136 -0.94 13.15 -0.77
C SER A 136 -1.15 14.18 -1.89
N MET A 137 -2.31 14.16 -2.56
CA MET A 137 -2.68 15.20 -3.54
C MET A 137 -2.78 16.60 -2.92
N THR A 138 -3.20 16.70 -1.66
CA THR A 138 -3.29 17.99 -0.94
C THR A 138 -1.93 18.45 -0.43
N LEU A 139 -1.16 17.53 0.16
CA LEU A 139 0.17 17.82 0.70
C LEU A 139 1.25 17.95 -0.37
N ARG A 140 1.01 17.39 -1.56
CA ARG A 140 1.99 17.18 -2.62
C ARG A 140 3.16 16.27 -2.19
N ASP A 141 2.85 15.25 -1.40
CA ASP A 141 3.83 14.26 -0.94
C ASP A 141 3.97 13.12 -1.95
N SER A 142 5.10 13.10 -2.66
CA SER A 142 5.40 12.12 -3.72
C SER A 142 5.58 10.69 -3.21
N TRP A 143 6.00 10.49 -1.96
CA TRP A 143 6.18 9.16 -1.38
C TRP A 143 4.81 8.54 -1.03
N ILE A 144 3.98 9.27 -0.28
CA ILE A 144 2.63 8.84 0.10
C ILE A 144 1.79 8.62 -1.17
N PHE A 145 1.95 9.48 -2.18
CA PHE A 145 1.28 9.31 -3.47
C PHE A 145 1.58 7.97 -4.11
N LYS A 146 2.86 7.63 -4.30
CA LYS A 146 3.26 6.38 -4.97
C LYS A 146 2.80 5.16 -4.18
N ASP A 147 3.00 5.18 -2.86
CA ASP A 147 2.66 4.06 -1.99
C ASP A 147 1.14 3.81 -1.99
N ALA A 148 0.34 4.85 -1.74
CA ALA A 148 -1.10 4.79 -1.76
C ALA A 148 -1.66 4.44 -3.15
N ALA A 149 -1.11 5.02 -4.22
CA ALA A 149 -1.52 4.74 -5.59
C ALA A 149 -1.26 3.27 -5.98
N CYS A 150 -0.15 2.67 -5.56
CA CYS A 150 0.11 1.25 -5.77
C CYS A 150 -0.98 0.37 -5.12
N HIS A 151 -1.38 0.68 -3.89
CA HIS A 151 -2.47 0.00 -3.21
C HIS A 151 -3.82 0.18 -3.91
N VAL A 152 -4.14 1.42 -4.32
CA VAL A 152 -5.37 1.74 -5.05
C VAL A 152 -5.42 1.02 -6.40
N VAL A 153 -4.30 0.95 -7.13
CA VAL A 153 -4.19 0.22 -8.40
C VAL A 153 -4.48 -1.27 -8.21
N GLY A 154 -3.89 -1.89 -7.19
CA GLY A 154 -4.12 -3.30 -6.86
C GLY A 154 -5.58 -3.61 -6.50
N LYS A 155 -6.27 -2.68 -5.85
CA LYS A 155 -7.69 -2.81 -5.47
C LYS A 155 -8.67 -2.28 -6.51
N TRP A 156 -8.20 -1.70 -7.62
CA TRP A 156 -9.00 -0.82 -8.47
C TRP A 156 -10.35 -1.43 -8.90
N HIS A 157 -10.35 -2.69 -9.34
CA HIS A 157 -11.55 -3.37 -9.81
C HIS A 157 -12.57 -3.68 -8.69
N ASN A 158 -12.14 -3.67 -7.42
CA ASN A 158 -12.98 -3.87 -6.24
C ASN A 158 -13.47 -2.56 -5.62
N LEU A 159 -12.93 -1.42 -6.05
CA LEU A 159 -13.42 -0.13 -5.57
C LEU A 159 -14.79 0.15 -6.19
N GLU A 160 -15.72 0.54 -5.33
CA GLU A 160 -17.04 1.00 -5.78
C GLU A 160 -16.88 2.19 -6.76
N PRO A 161 -17.71 2.28 -7.82
CA PRO A 161 -17.62 3.36 -8.80
C PRO A 161 -17.68 4.76 -8.18
N GLU A 162 -18.46 4.94 -7.11
CA GLU A 162 -18.57 6.20 -6.37
C GLU A 162 -17.23 6.57 -5.71
N VAL A 163 -16.49 5.58 -5.20
CA VAL A 163 -15.17 5.78 -4.61
C VAL A 163 -14.14 6.11 -5.70
N GLN A 164 -14.18 5.42 -6.84
CA GLN A 164 -13.32 5.77 -7.97
C GLN A 164 -13.57 7.22 -8.43
N LEU A 165 -14.83 7.65 -8.48
CA LEU A 165 -15.21 9.00 -8.89
C LEU A 165 -14.87 10.07 -7.84
N SER A 166 -14.77 9.72 -6.56
CA SER A 166 -14.40 10.66 -5.49
C SER A 166 -12.90 10.99 -5.46
N LEU A 167 -12.07 10.15 -6.08
CA LEU A 167 -10.64 10.44 -6.24
C LEU A 167 -10.40 11.71 -7.08
N PRO A 168 -9.39 12.53 -6.71
CA PRO A 168 -8.94 13.64 -7.54
C PRO A 168 -8.66 13.20 -8.98
N GLU A 169 -9.08 14.00 -9.97
CA GLU A 169 -9.08 13.57 -11.38
C GLU A 169 -7.69 13.13 -11.87
N ALA A 170 -6.62 13.83 -11.46
CA ALA A 170 -5.26 13.48 -11.84
C ALA A 170 -4.84 12.12 -11.25
N ALA A 171 -4.99 11.91 -9.94
CA ALA A 171 -4.74 10.62 -9.29
C ALA A 171 -5.58 9.49 -9.92
N ARG A 172 -6.87 9.75 -10.17
CA ARG A 172 -7.78 8.80 -10.81
C ARG A 172 -7.27 8.34 -12.17
N ARG A 173 -6.77 9.25 -13.01
CA ARG A 173 -6.21 8.93 -14.33
C ARG A 173 -4.96 8.05 -14.22
N VAL A 174 -4.07 8.37 -13.29
CA VAL A 174 -2.85 7.58 -13.02
C VAL A 174 -3.23 6.17 -12.59
N CYS A 175 -4.05 6.03 -11.54
CA CYS A 175 -4.48 4.74 -11.03
C CYS A 175 -5.23 3.91 -12.08
N GLN A 176 -6.10 4.52 -12.89
CA GLN A 176 -6.81 3.82 -13.96
C GLN A 176 -5.85 3.31 -15.05
N SER A 177 -4.90 4.14 -15.48
CA SER A 177 -3.90 3.78 -16.49
C SER A 177 -3.04 2.61 -16.01
N TYR A 178 -2.55 2.68 -14.78
CA TYR A 178 -1.73 1.63 -14.19
C TYR A 178 -2.52 0.36 -13.87
N SER A 179 -3.78 0.47 -13.45
CA SER A 179 -4.68 -0.68 -13.28
C SER A 179 -4.89 -1.42 -14.60
N ALA A 180 -5.10 -0.69 -15.70
CA ALA A 180 -5.22 -1.32 -17.02
C ALA A 180 -3.94 -2.08 -17.43
N LYS A 181 -2.76 -1.51 -17.15
CA LYS A 181 -1.46 -2.18 -17.37
C LYS A 181 -1.30 -3.43 -16.50
N LEU A 182 -1.65 -3.34 -15.22
CA LEU A 182 -1.61 -4.48 -14.29
C LEU A 182 -2.55 -5.61 -14.75
N VAL A 183 -3.79 -5.27 -15.12
CA VAL A 183 -4.75 -6.24 -15.66
C VAL A 183 -4.23 -6.88 -16.94
N GLN A 184 -3.58 -6.13 -17.83
CA GLN A 184 -2.99 -6.70 -19.04
C GLN A 184 -1.86 -7.68 -18.69
N ARG A 185 -0.96 -7.32 -17.78
CA ARG A 185 0.12 -8.21 -17.29
C ARG A 185 -0.44 -9.51 -16.72
N CYS A 186 -1.51 -9.43 -15.92
CA CYS A 186 -2.15 -10.61 -15.35
C CYS A 186 -2.78 -11.51 -16.41
N LYS A 187 -3.43 -10.92 -17.44
CA LYS A 187 -3.93 -11.68 -18.59
C LYS A 187 -2.81 -12.36 -19.35
N ASP A 188 -1.69 -11.67 -19.58
CA ASP A 188 -0.55 -12.25 -20.29
C ASP A 188 -0.02 -13.49 -19.55
N VAL A 189 0.05 -13.44 -18.21
CA VAL A 189 0.43 -14.59 -17.36
C VAL A 189 -0.61 -15.72 -17.41
N GLU A 190 -1.89 -15.40 -17.31
CA GLU A 190 -2.95 -16.42 -17.41
C GLU A 190 -3.02 -17.07 -18.80
N ASP A 191 -2.83 -16.28 -19.86
CA ASP A 191 -2.74 -16.78 -21.23
C ASP A 191 -1.48 -17.65 -21.40
N PHE A 192 -0.36 -17.28 -20.77
CA PHE A 192 0.85 -18.10 -20.74
C PHE A 192 0.59 -19.46 -20.08
N PHE A 193 -0.10 -19.51 -18.94
CA PHE A 193 -0.45 -20.78 -18.29
C PHE A 193 -1.30 -21.69 -19.20
N MET A 194 -2.21 -21.11 -19.98
CA MET A 194 -3.04 -21.86 -20.92
C MET A 194 -2.29 -22.30 -22.19
N THR A 195 -1.17 -21.66 -22.51
CA THR A 195 -0.42 -21.88 -23.75
C THR A 195 0.98 -22.47 -23.55
N VAL A 196 1.42 -22.66 -22.30
CA VAL A 196 2.69 -23.31 -21.96
C VAL A 196 2.80 -24.67 -22.65
N GLU A 197 3.97 -25.00 -23.19
CA GLU A 197 4.24 -26.27 -23.86
C GLU A 197 5.60 -26.80 -23.42
N PHE A 198 5.75 -28.12 -23.39
CA PHE A 198 7.06 -28.73 -23.19
C PHE A 198 7.89 -28.68 -24.47
N GLU A 199 9.20 -28.56 -24.31
CA GLU A 199 10.13 -28.83 -25.40
C GLU A 199 10.06 -30.32 -25.81
N PRO A 200 10.02 -30.63 -27.13
CA PRO A 200 10.07 -32.01 -27.59
C PRO A 200 11.36 -32.71 -27.13
N LEU A 201 11.24 -33.97 -26.73
CA LEU A 201 12.37 -34.81 -26.32
C LEU A 201 13.38 -34.96 -27.48
N GLU A 202 14.67 -34.84 -27.19
CA GLU A 202 15.74 -34.96 -28.19
C GLU A 202 15.78 -36.34 -28.87
N ASN A 203 15.43 -37.39 -28.11
CA ASN A 203 15.43 -38.78 -28.58
C ASN A 203 14.08 -39.44 -28.22
N PRO A 204 13.01 -39.18 -29.00
CA PRO A 204 11.69 -39.66 -28.67
C PRO A 204 11.57 -41.18 -28.83
N GLY A 205 10.89 -41.82 -27.89
CA GLY A 205 10.52 -43.22 -27.91
C GLY A 205 9.44 -43.53 -28.95
N SER A 206 9.22 -44.82 -29.23
CA SER A 206 8.23 -45.26 -30.22
C SER A 206 6.77 -44.95 -29.83
N SER A 207 6.51 -44.67 -28.55
CA SER A 207 5.20 -44.28 -28.01
C SER A 207 4.97 -42.77 -28.03
N ASP A 208 5.99 -41.98 -28.31
CA ASP A 208 5.95 -40.53 -28.16
C ASP A 208 5.28 -39.90 -29.38
N LEU A 209 4.33 -39.02 -29.14
CA LEU A 209 3.62 -38.30 -30.20
C LEU A 209 4.12 -36.87 -30.24
N LEU A 210 4.57 -36.44 -31.43
CA LEU A 210 5.20 -35.13 -31.65
C LEU A 210 6.42 -34.86 -30.76
N GLY A 211 7.09 -35.93 -30.30
CA GLY A 211 8.27 -35.85 -29.44
C GLY A 211 7.96 -35.67 -27.95
N LEU A 212 6.70 -35.81 -27.53
CA LEU A 212 6.30 -35.76 -26.13
C LEU A 212 5.81 -37.14 -25.66
N SER A 213 6.21 -37.53 -24.45
CA SER A 213 5.72 -38.77 -23.84
C SER A 213 4.23 -38.66 -23.50
N PRO A 214 3.49 -39.79 -23.39
CA PRO A 214 2.11 -39.78 -22.93
C PRO A 214 1.93 -39.05 -21.58
N HIS A 215 2.86 -39.22 -20.65
CA HIS A 215 2.85 -38.57 -19.34
C HIS A 215 3.00 -37.05 -19.43
N MET A 216 3.82 -36.54 -20.35
CA MET A 216 3.92 -35.09 -20.61
C MET A 216 2.59 -34.51 -21.12
N TRP A 217 1.90 -35.22 -22.02
CA TRP A 217 0.59 -34.80 -22.51
C TRP A 217 -0.48 -34.80 -21.40
N VAL A 218 -0.46 -35.81 -20.53
CA VAL A 218 -1.36 -35.88 -19.37
C VAL A 218 -1.08 -34.73 -18.40
N ALA A 219 0.19 -34.51 -18.02
CA ALA A 219 0.60 -33.42 -17.16
C ALA A 219 0.14 -32.06 -17.72
N LEU A 220 0.40 -31.81 -19.01
CA LEU A 220 0.00 -30.56 -19.66
C LEU A 220 -1.52 -30.35 -19.67
N THR A 221 -2.28 -31.40 -19.95
CA THR A 221 -3.74 -31.35 -19.98
C THR A 221 -4.30 -31.07 -18.59
N ARG A 222 -3.77 -31.76 -17.56
CA ARG A 222 -4.18 -31.60 -16.16
C ARG A 222 -3.83 -30.23 -15.61
N PHE A 223 -2.65 -29.73 -15.93
CA PHE A 223 -2.24 -28.38 -15.57
C PHE A 223 -3.20 -27.33 -16.13
N ARG A 224 -3.48 -27.38 -17.44
CA ARG A 224 -4.41 -26.45 -18.10
C ARG A 224 -5.84 -26.57 -17.58
N GLU A 225 -6.29 -27.78 -17.25
CA GLU A 225 -7.59 -28.02 -16.60
C GLU A 225 -7.65 -27.35 -15.22
N TRP A 226 -6.61 -27.51 -14.40
CA TRP A 226 -6.53 -26.87 -13.09
C TRP A 226 -6.51 -25.34 -13.16
N VAL A 227 -5.74 -24.78 -14.10
CA VAL A 227 -5.74 -23.34 -14.37
C VAL A 227 -7.14 -22.90 -14.77
N TYR A 228 -7.76 -23.58 -15.74
CA TYR A 228 -9.11 -23.27 -16.20
C TYR A 228 -10.14 -23.29 -15.06
N VAL A 229 -10.10 -24.30 -14.18
CA VAL A 229 -10.98 -24.39 -13.02
C VAL A 229 -10.78 -23.19 -12.10
N ASN A 230 -9.54 -22.84 -11.74
CA ASN A 230 -9.26 -21.67 -10.91
C ASN A 230 -9.76 -20.36 -11.55
N LEU A 231 -9.52 -20.17 -12.83
CA LEU A 231 -10.03 -18.99 -13.55
C LEU A 231 -11.56 -18.96 -13.61
N SER A 232 -12.21 -20.11 -13.77
CA SER A 232 -13.68 -20.23 -13.79
C SER A 232 -14.32 -19.95 -12.43
N LEU A 233 -13.61 -20.24 -11.34
CA LEU A 233 -13.99 -19.93 -9.97
C LEU A 233 -13.67 -18.47 -9.58
N ALA A 234 -13.20 -17.67 -10.53
CA ALA A 234 -12.76 -16.29 -10.32
C ALA A 234 -11.60 -16.16 -9.33
N ASN A 235 -10.66 -17.11 -9.30
CA ASN A 235 -9.43 -17.00 -8.53
C ASN A 235 -8.30 -16.26 -9.29
N GLY A 236 -8.49 -15.93 -10.57
CA GLY A 236 -7.52 -15.16 -11.37
C GLY A 236 -7.63 -13.65 -11.15
N PHE A 237 -7.18 -12.84 -12.11
CA PHE A 237 -7.15 -11.36 -11.99
C PHE A 237 -8.52 -10.69 -11.78
N ARG A 238 -9.60 -11.43 -12.02
CA ARG A 238 -10.99 -10.97 -11.81
C ARG A 238 -11.51 -11.27 -10.40
N GLY A 239 -10.75 -12.01 -9.60
CA GLY A 239 -11.09 -12.37 -8.23
C GLY A 239 -10.97 -11.21 -7.27
N GLU A 240 -11.51 -11.37 -6.06
CA GLU A 240 -11.52 -10.32 -5.03
C GLU A 240 -10.11 -9.87 -4.61
N ASP A 241 -9.08 -10.70 -4.78
CA ASP A 241 -7.70 -10.37 -4.48
C ASP A 241 -6.88 -10.00 -5.73
N GLY A 242 -7.53 -9.83 -6.88
CA GLY A 242 -6.87 -9.60 -8.16
C GLY A 242 -5.97 -10.76 -8.59
N GLY A 243 -6.22 -11.98 -8.08
CA GLY A 243 -5.46 -13.18 -8.37
C GLY A 243 -4.24 -13.40 -7.48
N TYR A 244 -4.03 -12.56 -6.46
CA TYR A 244 -2.85 -12.62 -5.59
C TYR A 244 -2.60 -14.03 -5.02
N ASN A 245 -3.62 -14.68 -4.46
CA ASN A 245 -3.45 -16.02 -3.88
C ASN A 245 -3.20 -17.09 -4.95
N PHE A 246 -3.85 -16.99 -6.11
CA PHE A 246 -3.65 -17.91 -7.22
C PHE A 246 -2.22 -17.83 -7.77
N TYR A 247 -1.71 -16.62 -7.98
CA TYR A 247 -0.32 -16.39 -8.39
C TYR A 247 0.66 -16.81 -7.30
N ARG A 248 0.38 -16.50 -6.03
CA ARG A 248 1.20 -16.95 -4.91
C ARG A 248 1.27 -18.47 -4.83
N TYR A 249 0.17 -19.17 -5.09
CA TYR A 249 0.13 -20.62 -5.12
C TYR A 249 1.05 -21.20 -6.20
N MET A 250 1.07 -20.58 -7.38
CA MET A 250 2.00 -20.97 -8.46
C MET A 250 3.46 -20.72 -8.09
N TYR A 251 3.74 -19.64 -7.34
CA TYR A 251 5.09 -19.22 -6.97
C TYR A 251 5.68 -19.98 -5.75
N ASN A 252 4.88 -20.25 -4.72
CA ASN A 252 5.36 -20.72 -3.42
C ASN A 252 5.83 -22.18 -3.43
N GLU A 253 7.10 -22.41 -3.12
CA GLU A 253 7.72 -23.73 -2.83
C GLU A 253 7.48 -24.21 -1.37
N ASP A 254 6.51 -23.65 -0.65
CA ASP A 254 6.25 -24.06 0.74
C ASP A 254 5.58 -25.45 0.78
N ASP A 255 6.35 -26.46 1.20
CA ASP A 255 6.01 -27.89 1.34
C ASP A 255 4.65 -28.16 2.03
N GLU A 256 4.12 -27.24 2.84
CA GLU A 256 2.89 -27.46 3.63
C GLU A 256 1.63 -27.61 2.76
N TYR A 257 1.64 -27.10 1.52
CA TYR A 257 0.53 -27.21 0.56
C TYR A 257 0.90 -28.02 -0.70
N ASP A 258 2.09 -28.65 -0.71
CA ASP A 258 2.67 -29.31 -1.88
C ASP A 258 2.22 -30.77 -2.05
N GLU A 259 1.44 -31.31 -1.11
CA GLU A 259 0.81 -32.64 -1.27
C GLU A 259 -0.56 -32.56 -2.00
N ASP A 260 -1.21 -31.39 -2.03
CA ASP A 260 -2.59 -31.21 -2.54
C ASP A 260 -2.67 -30.48 -3.90
N TRP A 261 -1.53 -30.04 -4.46
CA TRP A 261 -1.52 -29.22 -5.69
C TRP A 261 -1.73 -30.00 -6.98
N VAL A 262 -1.59 -31.31 -6.93
CA VAL A 262 -1.71 -32.16 -8.11
C VAL A 262 -3.19 -32.19 -8.54
N PRO A 263 -3.50 -31.83 -9.79
CA PRO A 263 -4.86 -31.93 -10.30
C PRO A 263 -5.29 -33.40 -10.39
N TYR A 264 -6.03 -33.86 -9.38
CA TYR A 264 -6.94 -35.01 -9.43
C TYR A 264 -6.43 -36.23 -10.21
N LEU A 265 -5.28 -36.79 -9.83
CA LEU A 265 -4.94 -38.17 -10.18
C LEU A 265 -5.37 -39.03 -8.99
N MET A 266 -6.42 -39.84 -9.16
CA MET A 266 -6.79 -40.79 -8.12
C MET A 266 -5.80 -41.97 -8.19
N ASP A 267 -5.36 -42.49 -7.05
CA ASP A 267 -4.44 -43.66 -6.97
C ASP A 267 -4.95 -44.89 -7.75
N ASP A 268 -6.26 -44.94 -8.03
CA ASP A 268 -6.93 -46.01 -8.77
C ASP A 268 -6.85 -45.84 -10.32
N ASP A 269 -6.41 -44.69 -10.83
CA ASP A 269 -6.46 -44.35 -12.27
C ASP A 269 -5.28 -44.96 -13.06
N CYS A 270 -4.10 -45.11 -12.46
CA CYS A 270 -2.91 -45.69 -13.09
C CYS A 270 -1.89 -46.24 -12.06
N PRO A 271 -0.91 -47.04 -12.49
CA PRO A 271 0.21 -47.47 -11.63
C PRO A 271 0.94 -46.28 -11.00
N GLN A 272 1.41 -46.46 -9.75
CA GLN A 272 2.13 -45.42 -9.01
C GLN A 272 3.34 -44.86 -9.78
N GLU A 273 4.07 -45.70 -10.51
CA GLU A 273 5.21 -45.27 -11.32
C GLU A 273 4.82 -44.24 -12.40
N ASP A 274 3.63 -44.38 -12.99
CA ASP A 274 3.11 -43.42 -13.97
C ASP A 274 2.65 -42.12 -13.30
N ILE A 275 2.07 -42.22 -12.09
CA ILE A 275 1.68 -41.06 -11.28
C ILE A 275 2.93 -40.23 -10.94
N ASP A 276 3.97 -40.88 -10.44
CA ASP A 276 5.23 -40.23 -10.04
C ASP A 276 5.88 -39.51 -11.24
N GLU A 277 5.84 -40.12 -12.44
CA GLU A 277 6.36 -39.50 -13.65
C GLU A 277 5.52 -38.28 -14.08
N ILE A 278 4.18 -38.36 -14.02
CA ILE A 278 3.30 -37.22 -14.31
C ILE A 278 3.53 -36.07 -13.32
N HIS A 279 3.66 -36.37 -12.02
CA HIS A 279 3.97 -35.36 -10.99
C HIS A 279 5.29 -34.66 -11.30
N GLY A 280 6.33 -35.41 -11.69
CA GLY A 280 7.60 -34.84 -12.11
C GLY A 280 7.47 -33.84 -13.27
N TYR A 281 6.61 -34.12 -14.25
CA TYR A 281 6.33 -33.18 -15.34
C TYR A 281 5.49 -31.98 -14.91
N LEU A 282 4.49 -32.17 -14.04
CA LEU A 282 3.73 -31.07 -13.47
C LEU A 282 4.67 -30.11 -12.74
N HIS A 283 5.57 -30.60 -11.88
CA HIS A 283 6.53 -29.76 -11.15
C HIS A 283 7.37 -28.91 -12.11
N ARG A 284 7.84 -29.47 -13.23
CA ARG A 284 8.56 -28.71 -14.26
C ARG A 284 7.69 -27.61 -14.91
N LEU A 285 6.41 -27.87 -15.18
CA LEU A 285 5.50 -26.82 -15.69
C LEU A 285 5.34 -25.69 -14.69
N ARG A 286 5.25 -26.03 -13.40
CA ARG A 286 5.19 -25.04 -12.33
C ARG A 286 6.45 -24.19 -12.28
N GLU A 287 7.63 -24.80 -12.32
CA GLU A 287 8.92 -24.10 -12.39
C GLU A 287 8.96 -23.10 -13.56
N PHE A 288 8.51 -23.50 -14.76
CA PHE A 288 8.43 -22.56 -15.89
C PHE A 288 7.45 -21.40 -15.65
N CYS A 289 6.37 -21.66 -14.92
CA CYS A 289 5.38 -20.63 -14.59
C CYS A 289 5.86 -19.68 -13.48
N GLN A 290 6.77 -20.10 -12.61
CA GLN A 290 7.27 -19.26 -11.51
C GLN A 290 7.94 -17.98 -12.04
N GLU A 291 8.76 -18.09 -13.09
CA GLU A 291 9.46 -16.94 -13.69
C GLU A 291 8.50 -15.87 -14.21
N GLU A 292 7.36 -16.29 -14.78
CA GLU A 292 6.34 -15.38 -15.30
C GLU A 292 5.52 -14.72 -14.18
N VAL A 293 5.37 -15.40 -13.04
CA VAL A 293 4.58 -14.94 -11.89
C VAL A 293 5.37 -14.06 -10.93
N GLU A 294 6.66 -14.30 -10.77
CA GLU A 294 7.53 -13.55 -9.84
C GLU A 294 7.33 -12.02 -9.92
N PRO A 295 7.26 -11.40 -11.12
CA PRO A 295 7.09 -9.96 -11.23
C PRO A 295 5.75 -9.46 -10.69
N LEU A 296 4.70 -10.29 -10.68
CA LEU A 296 3.39 -9.94 -10.13
C LEU A 296 3.39 -9.92 -8.60
N LEU A 297 4.22 -10.74 -7.96
CA LEU A 297 4.26 -10.90 -6.50
C LEU A 297 5.26 -9.97 -5.82
N LYS A 298 6.17 -9.34 -6.57
CA LYS A 298 7.13 -8.38 -6.04
C LYS A 298 6.43 -7.09 -5.61
N SER A 299 6.31 -6.85 -4.31
CA SER A 299 5.74 -5.62 -3.77
C SER A 299 6.62 -4.39 -4.02
N ASN A 300 6.00 -3.26 -4.40
CA ASN A 300 6.64 -1.94 -4.50
C ASN A 300 6.10 -0.93 -3.48
N VAL A 301 5.37 -1.40 -2.47
CA VAL A 301 4.90 -0.58 -1.35
C VAL A 301 5.74 -0.85 -0.11
N SER A 302 5.75 0.13 0.78
CA SER A 302 6.40 0.10 2.09
C SER A 302 5.84 -0.99 3.00
N HIS A 303 4.52 -1.18 3.01
CA HIS A 303 3.83 -2.22 3.77
C HIS A 303 2.85 -2.99 2.87
N SER A 304 3.14 -4.26 2.59
CA SER A 304 2.22 -5.12 1.84
C SER A 304 1.28 -5.86 2.78
N THR A 305 -0.02 -5.78 2.54
CA THR A 305 -1.02 -6.53 3.32
C THR A 305 -1.11 -8.00 2.90
N GLY A 306 -0.49 -8.39 1.77
CA GLY A 306 -0.62 -9.74 1.20
C GLY A 306 -2.06 -10.14 0.83
N ARG A 307 -2.90 -9.16 0.46
CA ARG A 307 -4.32 -9.38 0.12
C ARG A 307 -4.66 -9.10 -1.35
N TYR A 308 -3.74 -8.45 -2.07
CA TYR A 308 -3.88 -8.04 -3.46
C TYR A 308 -2.49 -7.68 -4.00
N LEU A 309 -2.39 -7.50 -5.32
CA LEU A 309 -1.13 -7.21 -5.98
C LEU A 309 -0.67 -5.76 -5.74
N THR A 310 0.58 -5.60 -5.30
CA THR A 310 1.23 -4.29 -5.07
C THR A 310 2.50 -4.12 -5.92
N CYS A 311 2.60 -4.86 -7.04
CA CYS A 311 3.76 -4.87 -7.94
C CYS A 311 3.81 -3.73 -8.95
N THR A 312 2.80 -2.86 -8.95
CA THR A 312 2.82 -1.65 -9.77
C THR A 312 3.95 -0.73 -9.31
N LYS A 313 4.65 -0.10 -10.25
CA LYS A 313 5.63 0.95 -9.94
C LYS A 313 5.19 2.27 -10.57
N ILE A 314 4.70 3.17 -9.74
CA ILE A 314 4.38 4.54 -10.13
C ILE A 314 5.70 5.28 -10.38
N LYS A 315 5.82 5.92 -11.54
CA LYS A 315 7.01 6.69 -11.90
C LYS A 315 6.89 8.13 -11.44
N ASP A 316 8.03 8.81 -11.39
CA ASP A 316 8.11 10.23 -11.02
C ASP A 316 7.35 11.11 -12.03
N GLU A 317 7.47 10.80 -13.34
CA GLU A 317 6.75 11.47 -14.43
C GLU A 317 5.21 11.37 -14.36
N ASP A 318 4.68 10.45 -13.56
CA ASP A 318 3.24 10.26 -13.39
C ASP A 318 2.71 10.97 -12.13
N ILE A 319 3.54 11.71 -11.39
CA ILE A 319 3.13 12.45 -10.20
C ILE A 319 2.46 13.77 -10.63
N PRO A 320 1.18 14.01 -10.25
CA PRO A 320 0.39 15.11 -10.81
C PRO A 320 0.87 16.54 -10.60
N TRP A 321 1.84 16.75 -9.70
CA TRP A 321 2.34 18.08 -9.35
C TRP A 321 3.84 18.24 -9.56
N ASP A 322 4.54 17.18 -10.00
CA ASP A 322 5.98 17.22 -10.31
C ASP A 322 6.20 17.58 -11.81
N ASP A 323 5.26 18.34 -12.41
CA ASP A 323 5.48 19.02 -13.69
C ASP A 323 6.47 20.18 -13.47
N ASP A 324 7.71 19.88 -13.10
CA ASP A 324 8.80 20.83 -12.94
C ASP A 324 9.73 20.80 -14.18
N ASP A 325 9.67 21.92 -14.92
CA ASP A 325 10.84 22.67 -15.41
C ASP A 325 11.67 22.18 -16.62
N ASP A 326 11.09 21.54 -17.64
CA ASP A 326 11.78 21.26 -18.94
C ASP A 326 11.45 22.27 -20.08
N ASP A 327 10.82 23.41 -19.78
CA ASP A 327 10.49 24.46 -20.78
C ASP A 327 11.41 25.70 -20.73
N ASP A 328 12.57 25.61 -20.07
CA ASP A 328 13.62 26.65 -20.07
C ASP A 328 15.02 26.09 -20.48
N GLU A 329 15.19 25.69 -21.75
CA GLU A 329 16.51 25.71 -22.44
C GLU A 329 16.46 26.27 -23.88
#